data_AF-A0A016TKK0-F1
#
_entry.id   AF-A0A016TKK0-F1
#
_cell.length_a   1.000
_cell.length_b   1.000
_cell.length_c   1.000
_cell.angle_alpha   90.00
_cell.angle_beta   90.00
_cell.angle_gamma   90.00
#
_symmetry.space_group_name_H-M   'P 1'
#
loop_
_entity.id
_entity.type
_entity.pdbx_description
1 polymer ?
#
loop_
_entity_poly.entity_id
_entity_poly.type
_entity_poly.pdbx_seq_one_letter_code
_entity_poly.pdbx_strand_id
1 'polypeptide(L)'
;MKDRKTAVRATSPLHALLSRCDKWDVGVLFVSLLLLRSEAFFHRCREEEINCQQFLPLELITSLSPDALFWRFVVATASIYSLNFFIERILPDVVPNSLRIARALSWPTHAFITFYHLVQLVPHTEVMQKRLHMMGIGLALTVYALSAIAALICVCQKDGPNRAIYLCLVHTICWPLLLLLGDGLQPSLIAFLIILYGSIHLCNEVVLPPLLSLLIPLGFYLTGHSPTLSTIPWQAAFVGLPGNFPVRALPALLILSHISVSAILVPLSLPLHVFASRESLFSLVGCSAIPALFSCLAATVLRRHLMVWKIFAPRFIYEGVLFIYFLCVANLTLFISRRLRVL
;
A
#
# COMPACT_ATOMS: atom_id res chain seq x y z
N MET A 1 -14.20 -22.81 -59.60
CA MET A 1 -13.89 -23.72 -58.47
C MET A 1 -12.38 -23.67 -58.22
N LYS A 2 -11.92 -22.77 -57.35
CA LYS A 2 -10.51 -22.67 -56.93
C LYS A 2 -10.51 -22.22 -55.47
N ASP A 3 -10.53 -23.19 -54.57
CA ASP A 3 -10.63 -23.00 -53.13
C ASP A 3 -9.41 -22.24 -52.60
N ARG A 4 -9.63 -21.01 -52.18
CA ARG A 4 -8.68 -20.24 -51.38
C ARG A 4 -8.86 -20.67 -49.92
N LYS A 5 -8.21 -21.76 -49.52
CA LYS A 5 -8.07 -22.12 -48.10
C LYS A 5 -7.23 -21.06 -47.41
N THR A 6 -7.86 -20.05 -46.84
CA THR A 6 -7.25 -19.18 -45.83
C THR A 6 -6.98 -20.02 -44.59
N ALA A 7 -5.72 -20.41 -44.42
CA ALA A 7 -5.23 -21.01 -43.19
C ALA A 7 -5.32 -19.95 -42.07
N VAL A 8 -6.37 -20.03 -41.25
CA VAL A 8 -6.43 -19.32 -39.98
C VAL A 8 -5.34 -19.94 -39.10
N ARG A 9 -4.18 -19.31 -39.05
CA ARG A 9 -3.09 -19.70 -38.15
C ARG A 9 -3.62 -19.46 -36.73
N ALA A 10 -3.92 -20.53 -36.00
CA ALA A 10 -4.29 -20.46 -34.60
C ALA A 10 -3.11 -19.86 -33.82
N THR A 11 -3.10 -18.53 -33.67
CA THR A 11 -2.17 -17.85 -32.78
C THR A 11 -2.47 -18.35 -31.39
N SER A 12 -1.45 -18.86 -30.69
CA SER A 12 -1.64 -19.27 -29.30
C SER A 12 -2.23 -18.09 -28.51
N PRO A 13 -3.14 -18.32 -27.55
CA PRO A 13 -3.71 -17.25 -26.74
C PRO A 13 -2.63 -16.40 -26.07
N LEU A 14 -1.47 -17.01 -25.80
CA LEU A 14 -0.27 -16.37 -25.26
C LEU A 14 0.38 -15.40 -26.28
N HIS A 15 0.47 -15.78 -27.56
CA HIS A 15 0.93 -14.88 -28.61
C HIS A 15 -0.04 -13.72 -28.87
N ALA A 16 -1.35 -13.97 -28.79
CA ALA A 16 -2.36 -12.93 -28.93
C ALA A 16 -2.33 -11.94 -27.75
N LEU A 17 -2.07 -12.41 -26.53
CA LEU A 17 -1.86 -11.58 -25.35
C LEU A 17 -0.57 -10.74 -25.48
N LEU A 18 0.55 -11.37 -25.82
CA LEU A 18 1.84 -10.70 -25.98
C LEU A 18 1.83 -9.66 -27.10
N SER A 19 1.08 -9.88 -28.18
CA SER A 19 0.91 -8.89 -29.26
C SER A 19 0.15 -7.63 -28.84
N ARG A 20 -0.55 -7.66 -27.69
CA ARG A 20 -1.24 -6.50 -27.10
C ARG A 20 -0.38 -5.75 -26.08
N CYS A 21 0.76 -6.31 -25.67
CA CYS A 21 1.69 -5.64 -24.76
C CYS A 21 2.63 -4.73 -25.57
N ASP A 22 2.69 -3.46 -25.20
CA ASP A 22 3.70 -2.54 -25.73
C ASP A 22 5.03 -2.68 -24.96
N LYS A 23 6.11 -2.09 -25.50
CA LYS A 23 7.45 -2.07 -24.86
C LYS A 23 7.39 -1.49 -23.44
N TRP A 24 6.51 -0.53 -23.19
CA TRP A 24 6.29 0.06 -21.87
C TRP A 24 5.66 -0.92 -20.88
N ASP A 25 4.69 -1.74 -21.32
CA ASP A 25 4.07 -2.77 -20.46
C ASP A 25 5.13 -3.77 -19.98
N VAL A 26 6.01 -4.21 -20.88
CA VAL A 26 7.12 -5.12 -20.56
C VAL A 26 8.14 -4.44 -19.64
N GLY A 27 8.43 -3.17 -19.88
CA GLY A 27 9.33 -2.37 -19.03
C GLY A 27 8.82 -2.23 -17.60
N VAL A 28 7.55 -1.87 -17.41
CA VAL A 28 6.93 -1.76 -16.07
C VAL A 28 6.90 -3.11 -15.37
N LEU A 29 6.53 -4.17 -16.08
CA LEU A 29 6.54 -5.53 -15.54
C LEU A 29 7.96 -5.90 -15.07
N PHE A 30 8.97 -5.64 -15.90
CA PHE A 30 10.37 -5.91 -15.55
C PHE A 30 10.85 -5.11 -14.35
N VAL A 31 10.53 -3.80 -14.28
CA VAL A 31 10.86 -2.96 -13.11
C VAL A 31 10.13 -3.46 -11.85
N SER A 32 8.87 -3.85 -11.97
CA SER A 32 8.10 -4.44 -10.87
C SER A 32 8.73 -5.76 -10.39
N LEU A 33 9.22 -6.59 -11.31
CA LEU A 33 9.96 -7.83 -11.04
C LEU A 33 11.36 -7.59 -10.44
N LEU A 34 12.04 -6.50 -10.80
CA LEU A 34 13.31 -6.11 -10.18
C LEU A 34 13.11 -5.58 -8.76
N LEU A 35 12.07 -4.77 -8.54
CA LEU A 35 11.73 -4.27 -7.21
C LEU A 35 11.16 -5.39 -6.32
N LEU A 36 10.57 -6.43 -6.89
CA LEU A 36 10.33 -7.72 -6.24
C LEU A 36 11.60 -8.31 -5.63
N ARG A 37 12.77 -8.14 -6.26
CA ARG A 37 14.05 -8.60 -5.65
C ARG A 37 14.47 -7.74 -4.47
N SER A 38 13.98 -6.50 -4.37
CA SER A 38 14.22 -5.63 -3.21
C SER A 38 13.40 -6.02 -1.97
N GLU A 39 12.44 -6.94 -2.10
CA GLU A 39 11.73 -7.58 -0.97
C GLU A 39 12.72 -8.12 0.07
N ALA A 40 13.87 -8.64 -0.34
CA ALA A 40 14.87 -9.18 0.57
C ALA A 40 15.31 -8.16 1.64
N PHE A 41 15.36 -6.86 1.31
CA PHE A 41 15.69 -5.79 2.27
C PHE A 41 14.59 -5.53 3.30
N PHE A 42 13.35 -5.93 2.99
CA PHE A 42 12.20 -5.80 3.85
C PHE A 42 11.71 -7.18 4.34
N HIS A 43 12.53 -8.22 4.23
CA HIS A 43 12.14 -9.55 4.69
C HIS A 43 12.15 -9.60 6.22
N ARG A 44 11.03 -10.03 6.81
CA ARG A 44 10.93 -10.30 8.24
C ARG A 44 11.22 -11.78 8.49
N CYS A 45 12.28 -12.04 9.25
CA CYS A 45 12.68 -13.40 9.63
C CYS A 45 11.53 -14.20 10.23
N ARG A 46 11.44 -15.46 9.82
CA ARG A 46 10.47 -16.42 10.34
C ARG A 46 11.12 -17.34 11.37
N GLU A 47 10.30 -17.93 12.23
CA GLU A 47 10.77 -18.83 13.30
C GLU A 47 11.49 -20.07 12.75
N GLU A 48 11.16 -20.50 11.54
CA GLU A 48 11.78 -21.62 10.84
C GLU A 48 13.14 -21.30 10.19
N GLU A 49 13.51 -20.02 10.05
CA GLU A 49 14.76 -19.63 9.40
C GLU A 49 15.93 -19.62 10.39
N ILE A 50 16.88 -20.51 10.18
CA ILE A 50 18.09 -20.62 11.02
C ILE A 50 19.07 -19.52 10.60
N ASN A 51 19.59 -18.76 11.58
CA ASN A 51 20.53 -17.64 11.38
C ASN A 51 19.98 -16.50 10.50
N CYS A 52 18.68 -16.27 10.50
CA CYS A 52 18.12 -15.13 9.78
C CYS A 52 18.47 -13.81 10.49
N GLN A 53 19.00 -12.87 9.72
CA GLN A 53 19.26 -11.50 10.16
C GLN A 53 18.27 -10.57 9.46
N GLN A 54 17.63 -9.70 10.23
CA GLN A 54 16.78 -8.65 9.68
C GLN A 54 17.65 -7.49 9.19
N PHE A 55 17.27 -6.93 8.05
CA PHE A 55 17.93 -5.73 7.54
C PHE A 55 17.49 -4.48 8.31
N LEU A 56 18.29 -3.42 8.19
CA LEU A 56 18.14 -2.11 8.84
C LEU A 56 16.68 -1.59 8.96
N PRO A 57 15.80 -1.69 7.93
CA PRO A 57 14.45 -1.16 8.00
C PRO A 57 13.54 -1.84 9.04
N LEU A 58 13.78 -3.12 9.35
CA LEU A 58 12.89 -3.95 10.18
C LEU A 58 13.47 -4.26 11.55
N GLU A 59 14.75 -3.96 11.75
CA GLU A 59 15.45 -4.20 12.99
C GLU A 59 14.84 -3.37 14.15
N LEU A 60 14.88 -3.92 15.35
CA LEU A 60 14.32 -3.29 16.53
C LEU A 60 15.15 -2.03 16.89
N ILE A 61 14.47 -0.94 17.25
CA ILE A 61 15.12 0.33 17.61
C ILE A 61 16.21 0.14 18.69
N THR A 62 15.99 -0.79 19.63
CA THR A 62 16.93 -1.05 20.73
C THR A 62 18.16 -1.86 20.35
N SER A 63 18.16 -2.56 19.20
CA SER A 63 19.33 -3.33 18.74
C SER A 63 20.20 -2.54 17.75
N LEU A 64 19.66 -1.46 17.18
CA LEU A 64 20.38 -0.63 16.21
C LEU A 64 21.46 0.24 16.86
N SER A 65 22.58 0.40 16.14
CA SER A 65 23.59 1.39 16.51
C SER A 65 23.04 2.82 16.35
N PRO A 66 23.59 3.82 17.07
CA PRO A 66 23.17 5.21 16.93
C PRO A 66 23.25 5.73 15.48
N ASP A 67 24.28 5.34 14.73
CA ASP A 67 24.46 5.70 13.32
C ASP A 67 23.37 5.08 12.43
N ALA A 68 23.02 3.82 12.69
CA ALA A 68 22.00 3.09 11.96
C ALA A 68 20.60 3.68 12.20
N LEU A 69 20.30 4.07 13.45
CA LEU A 69 19.08 4.80 13.81
C LEU A 69 19.00 6.16 13.11
N PHE A 70 20.10 6.91 13.10
CA PHE A 70 20.18 8.19 12.41
C PHE A 70 19.86 8.04 10.92
N TRP A 71 20.52 7.11 10.22
CA TRP A 71 20.29 6.90 8.79
C TRP A 71 18.87 6.39 8.49
N ARG A 72 18.32 5.49 9.32
CA ARG A 72 16.93 5.05 9.20
C ARG A 72 15.95 6.22 9.27
N PHE A 73 16.13 7.10 10.27
CA PHE A 73 15.32 8.30 10.42
C PHE A 73 15.47 9.28 9.24
N VAL A 74 16.71 9.50 8.76
CA VAL A 74 16.98 10.39 7.62
C VAL A 74 16.32 9.86 6.35
N VAL A 75 16.45 8.57 6.05
CA VAL A 75 15.84 7.96 4.85
C VAL A 75 14.32 8.01 4.94
N ALA A 76 13.74 7.71 6.10
CA ALA A 76 12.29 7.81 6.35
C ALA A 76 11.78 9.23 6.07
N THR A 77 12.43 10.23 6.67
CA THR A 77 12.09 11.65 6.52
C THR A 77 12.24 12.11 5.06
N ALA A 78 13.39 11.84 4.43
CA ALA A 78 13.66 12.20 3.05
C ALA A 78 12.66 11.58 2.08
N SER A 79 12.24 10.33 2.32
CA SER A 79 11.27 9.64 1.49
C SER A 79 9.92 10.37 1.49
N ILE A 80 9.39 10.75 2.67
CA ILE A 80 8.12 11.46 2.79
C ILE A 80 8.15 12.83 2.09
N TYR A 81 9.25 13.57 2.23
CA TYR A 81 9.41 14.85 1.52
C TYR A 81 9.51 14.66 0.00
N SER A 82 10.17 13.60 -0.45
CA SER A 82 10.25 13.23 -1.86
C SER A 82 8.86 12.94 -2.44
N LEU A 83 8.00 12.23 -1.70
CA LEU A 83 6.61 12.01 -2.10
C LEU A 83 5.86 13.33 -2.26
N ASN A 84 5.98 14.24 -1.29
CA ASN A 84 5.28 15.53 -1.35
C ASN A 84 5.72 16.38 -2.54
N PHE A 85 7.04 16.42 -2.79
CA PHE A 85 7.62 17.09 -3.96
C PHE A 85 7.15 16.47 -5.28
N PHE A 86 7.06 15.14 -5.34
CA PHE A 86 6.59 14.44 -6.52
C PHE A 86 5.12 14.75 -6.82
N ILE A 87 4.25 14.74 -5.81
CA ILE A 87 2.83 15.09 -5.97
C ILE A 87 2.66 16.53 -6.43
N GLU A 88 3.50 17.46 -5.95
CA GLU A 88 3.52 18.85 -6.43
C GLU A 88 3.79 18.95 -7.93
N ARG A 89 4.71 18.13 -8.45
CA ARG A 89 5.08 18.14 -9.87
C ARG A 89 4.03 17.54 -10.80
N ILE A 90 3.19 16.66 -10.28
CA ILE A 90 2.15 15.97 -11.08
C ILE A 90 0.86 16.78 -11.12
N LEU A 91 0.58 17.58 -10.10
CA LEU A 91 -0.65 18.34 -10.00
C LEU A 91 -0.65 19.49 -11.03
N PRO A 92 -1.79 19.78 -11.71
CA PRO A 92 -1.87 20.93 -12.60
C PRO A 92 -1.71 22.26 -11.84
N ASP A 93 -1.13 23.27 -12.51
CA ASP A 93 -0.85 24.60 -11.92
C ASP A 93 -2.12 25.33 -11.45
N VAL A 94 -3.22 25.12 -12.19
CA VAL A 94 -4.52 25.74 -11.93
C VAL A 94 -5.41 24.76 -11.16
N VAL A 95 -5.41 24.89 -9.84
CA VAL A 95 -6.28 24.14 -8.93
C VAL A 95 -7.07 25.07 -8.00
N PRO A 96 -8.28 24.68 -7.56
CA PRO A 96 -9.07 25.45 -6.61
C PRO A 96 -8.32 25.73 -5.29
N ASN A 97 -8.61 26.87 -4.65
CA ASN A 97 -7.97 27.26 -3.39
C ASN A 97 -8.18 26.25 -2.25
N SER A 98 -9.37 25.66 -2.16
CA SER A 98 -9.69 24.57 -1.23
C SER A 98 -8.75 23.38 -1.42
N LEU A 99 -8.49 22.97 -2.67
CA LEU A 99 -7.58 21.88 -2.99
C LEU A 99 -6.12 22.24 -2.65
N ARG A 100 -5.72 23.51 -2.86
CA ARG A 100 -4.41 24.02 -2.41
C ARG A 100 -4.25 23.93 -0.90
N ILE A 101 -5.30 24.24 -0.13
CA ILE A 101 -5.31 24.10 1.34
C ILE A 101 -5.19 22.62 1.72
N ALA A 102 -6.01 21.73 1.15
CA ALA A 102 -5.94 20.30 1.43
C ALA A 102 -4.54 19.73 1.15
N ARG A 103 -3.93 20.15 0.05
CA ARG A 103 -2.53 19.81 -0.27
C ARG A 103 -1.57 20.40 0.75
N ALA A 104 -1.69 21.68 1.12
CA ALA A 104 -0.79 22.33 2.05
C ALA A 104 -0.75 21.66 3.43
N LEU A 105 -1.85 20.98 3.83
CA LEU A 105 -1.90 20.16 5.05
C LEU A 105 -0.95 18.95 5.03
N SER A 106 -0.38 18.56 3.88
CA SER A 106 0.65 17.51 3.83
C SER A 106 1.91 17.92 4.60
N TRP A 107 2.33 19.18 4.53
CA TRP A 107 3.53 19.69 5.19
C TRP A 107 3.48 19.56 6.72
N PRO A 108 2.48 20.11 7.43
CA PRO A 108 2.37 19.90 8.87
C PRO A 108 2.17 18.43 9.20
N THR A 109 1.43 17.66 8.39
CA THR A 109 1.25 16.21 8.62
C THR A 109 2.58 15.46 8.59
N HIS A 110 3.42 15.73 7.59
CA HIS A 110 4.75 15.14 7.48
C HIS A 110 5.67 15.57 8.63
N ALA A 111 5.59 16.82 9.07
CA ALA A 111 6.30 17.30 10.25
C ALA A 111 5.86 16.55 11.52
N PHE A 112 4.55 16.31 11.71
CA PHE A 112 4.03 15.54 12.84
C PHE A 112 4.43 14.06 12.78
N ILE A 113 4.45 13.43 11.60
CA ILE A 113 4.95 12.06 11.42
C ILE A 113 6.45 11.99 11.77
N THR A 114 7.24 12.95 11.27
CA THR A 114 8.68 13.03 11.56
C THR A 114 8.92 13.23 13.06
N PHE A 115 8.14 14.10 13.71
CA PHE A 115 8.26 14.35 15.14
C PHE A 115 7.79 13.15 15.97
N TYR A 116 6.74 12.44 15.52
CA TYR A 116 6.31 11.18 16.15
C TYR A 116 7.45 10.16 16.18
N HIS A 117 8.18 10.00 15.09
CA HIS A 117 9.35 9.11 15.03
C HIS A 117 10.48 9.59 15.93
N LEU A 118 10.77 10.90 15.95
CA LEU A 118 11.79 11.46 16.83
C LEU A 118 11.50 11.17 18.30
N VAL A 119 10.23 11.25 18.72
CA VAL A 119 9.81 10.94 20.10
C VAL A 119 10.10 9.48 20.45
N GLN A 120 9.98 8.55 19.50
CA GLN A 120 10.29 7.13 19.74
C GLN A 120 11.79 6.85 19.89
N LEU A 121 12.66 7.76 19.43
CA LEU A 121 14.11 7.63 19.55
C LEU A 121 14.66 8.11 20.91
N VAL A 122 13.87 8.88 21.67
CA VAL A 122 14.32 9.46 22.93
C VAL A 122 14.37 8.38 24.02
N PRO A 123 15.49 8.22 24.75
CA PRO A 123 15.62 7.20 25.79
C PRO A 123 14.57 7.37 26.89
N HIS A 124 13.85 6.28 27.18
CA HIS A 124 12.78 6.26 28.16
C HIS A 124 13.34 6.13 29.58
N THR A 125 13.61 7.26 30.25
CA THR A 125 13.66 7.27 31.72
C THR A 125 12.24 7.07 32.28
N GLU A 126 12.09 6.45 33.45
CA GLU A 126 10.76 6.13 34.03
C GLU A 126 9.84 7.35 34.13
N VAL A 127 10.39 8.54 34.42
CA VAL A 127 9.65 9.80 34.52
C VAL A 127 9.22 10.32 33.14
N MET A 128 10.08 10.18 32.13
CA MET A 128 9.83 10.68 30.78
C MET A 128 8.89 9.76 29.99
N GLN A 129 8.90 8.46 30.26
CA GLN A 129 8.11 7.46 29.52
C GLN A 129 6.62 7.83 29.42
N LYS A 130 5.98 8.25 30.53
CA LYS A 130 4.57 8.66 30.53
C LYS A 130 4.31 9.89 29.66
N ARG A 131 5.22 10.88 29.71
CA ARG A 131 5.08 12.13 28.93
C ARG A 131 5.26 11.87 27.43
N LEU A 132 6.26 11.07 27.07
CA LEU A 132 6.53 10.71 25.67
C LEU A 132 5.40 9.86 25.09
N HIS A 133 4.84 8.94 25.87
CA HIS A 133 3.69 8.16 25.45
C HIS A 133 2.47 9.03 25.14
N MET A 134 2.12 9.96 26.05
CA MET A 134 1.02 10.91 25.83
C MET A 134 1.27 11.82 24.62
N MET A 135 2.51 12.28 24.44
CA MET A 135 2.91 13.07 23.28
C MET A 135 2.77 12.27 21.99
N GLY A 136 3.25 11.02 21.95
CA GLY A 136 3.10 10.13 20.79
C GLY A 136 1.65 9.91 20.39
N ILE A 137 0.75 9.72 21.37
CA ILE A 137 -0.70 9.63 21.12
C ILE A 137 -1.22 10.92 20.49
N GLY A 138 -0.90 12.08 21.07
CA GLY A 138 -1.36 13.38 20.57
C GLY A 138 -0.89 13.66 19.13
N LEU A 139 0.35 13.32 18.81
CA LEU A 139 0.93 13.47 17.47
C LEU A 139 0.21 12.59 16.43
N ALA A 140 0.01 11.31 16.75
CA ALA A 140 -0.71 10.40 15.87
C ALA A 140 -2.18 10.83 15.65
N LEU A 141 -2.88 11.26 16.70
CA LEU A 141 -4.24 11.80 16.57
C LEU A 141 -4.30 13.06 15.70
N THR A 142 -3.29 13.91 15.78
CA THR A 142 -3.20 15.11 14.93
C THR A 142 -3.01 14.73 13.47
N VAL A 143 -2.16 13.75 13.16
CA VAL A 143 -2.02 13.20 11.79
C VAL A 143 -3.36 12.67 11.27
N TYR A 144 -4.09 11.89 12.08
CA TYR A 144 -5.42 11.39 11.68
C TYR A 144 -6.42 12.52 11.45
N ALA A 145 -6.45 13.54 12.32
CA ALA A 145 -7.34 14.68 12.19
C ALA A 145 -7.04 15.50 10.92
N LEU A 146 -5.76 15.82 10.66
CA LEU A 146 -5.35 16.54 9.45
C LEU A 146 -5.68 15.76 8.18
N SER A 147 -5.47 14.44 8.20
CA SER A 147 -5.81 13.55 7.08
C SER A 147 -7.33 13.54 6.81
N ALA A 148 -8.14 13.46 7.86
CA ALA A 148 -9.61 13.49 7.74
C ALA A 148 -10.12 14.83 7.22
N ILE A 149 -9.57 15.95 7.72
CA ILE A 149 -9.91 17.30 7.23
C ILE A 149 -9.56 17.44 5.75
N ALA A 150 -8.34 17.05 5.36
CA ALA A 150 -7.89 17.13 3.96
C ALA A 150 -8.74 16.23 3.03
N ALA A 151 -9.06 15.02 3.46
CA ALA A 151 -9.94 14.11 2.72
C ALA A 151 -11.36 14.68 2.57
N LEU A 152 -11.91 15.29 3.62
CA LEU A 152 -13.22 15.94 3.57
C LEU A 152 -13.23 17.12 2.58
N ILE A 153 -12.18 17.94 2.59
CA ILE A 153 -12.03 19.03 1.61
C ILE A 153 -12.03 18.46 0.18
N CYS A 154 -11.29 17.38 -0.08
CA CYS A 154 -11.25 16.75 -1.41
C CYS A 154 -12.62 16.19 -1.83
N VAL A 155 -13.33 15.49 -0.95
CA VAL A 155 -14.65 14.88 -1.25
C VAL A 155 -15.76 15.94 -1.43
N CYS A 156 -15.67 17.05 -0.69
CA CYS A 156 -16.62 18.17 -0.79
C CYS A 156 -16.36 19.07 -2.00
N GLN A 157 -15.21 18.96 -2.66
CA GLN A 157 -14.86 19.78 -3.81
C GLN A 157 -15.74 19.42 -5.02
N LYS A 158 -16.51 20.40 -5.51
CA LYS A 158 -17.41 20.24 -6.67
C LYS A 158 -16.78 20.65 -8.00
N ASP A 159 -15.90 21.66 -7.94
CA ASP A 159 -15.35 22.33 -9.11
C ASP A 159 -13.85 22.06 -9.24
N GLY A 160 -13.38 21.85 -10.47
CA GLY A 160 -11.97 21.65 -10.77
C GLY A 160 -11.69 20.33 -11.50
N PRO A 161 -10.42 20.04 -11.80
CA PRO A 161 -10.04 18.81 -12.47
C PRO A 161 -10.27 17.59 -11.55
N ASN A 162 -11.30 16.79 -11.84
CA ASN A 162 -11.71 15.63 -11.03
C ASN A 162 -10.55 14.68 -10.68
N ARG A 163 -9.64 14.42 -11.64
CA ARG A 163 -8.47 13.57 -11.42
C ARG A 163 -7.46 14.17 -10.45
N ALA A 164 -7.29 15.49 -10.45
CA ALA A 164 -6.41 16.17 -9.49
C ALA A 164 -7.00 16.12 -8.08
N ILE A 165 -8.31 16.33 -7.95
CA ILE A 165 -9.04 16.18 -6.68
C ILE A 165 -8.87 14.75 -6.14
N TYR A 166 -9.04 13.76 -7.03
CA TYR A 166 -8.89 12.36 -6.69
C TYR A 166 -7.45 11.99 -6.32
N LEU A 167 -6.44 12.49 -7.03
CA LEU A 167 -5.02 12.32 -6.70
C LEU A 167 -4.70 12.89 -5.31
N CYS A 168 -5.18 14.09 -5.01
CA CYS A 168 -5.03 14.67 -3.67
C CYS A 168 -5.70 13.80 -2.61
N LEU A 169 -6.90 13.26 -2.86
CA LEU A 169 -7.56 12.35 -1.93
C LEU A 169 -6.72 11.08 -1.67
N VAL A 170 -6.20 10.44 -2.71
CA VAL A 170 -5.30 9.27 -2.56
C VAL A 170 -4.05 9.64 -1.76
N HIS A 171 -3.46 10.80 -2.03
CA HIS A 171 -2.32 11.30 -1.26
C HIS A 171 -2.65 11.51 0.23
N THR A 172 -3.82 12.06 0.56
CA THR A 172 -4.25 12.24 1.98
C THR A 172 -4.45 10.90 2.70
N ILE A 173 -4.87 9.84 2.00
CA ILE A 173 -4.99 8.48 2.55
C ILE A 173 -3.62 7.87 2.83
N CYS A 174 -2.56 8.27 2.11
CA CYS A 174 -1.21 7.78 2.35
C CYS A 174 -0.63 8.23 3.70
N TRP A 175 -1.01 9.39 4.23
CA TRP A 175 -0.45 9.92 5.47
C TRP A 175 -0.67 9.04 6.71
N PRO A 176 -1.90 8.56 7.03
CA PRO A 176 -2.10 7.63 8.13
C PRO A 176 -1.44 6.27 7.87
N LEU A 177 -1.30 5.83 6.61
CA LEU A 177 -0.61 4.59 6.28
C LEU A 177 0.91 4.70 6.51
N LEU A 178 1.51 5.84 6.15
CA LEU A 178 2.92 6.15 6.43
C LEU A 178 3.18 6.23 7.94
N LEU A 179 2.25 6.79 8.71
CA LEU A 179 2.33 6.79 10.17
C LEU A 179 2.26 5.37 10.74
N LEU A 180 1.30 4.57 10.28
CA LEU A 180 1.08 3.21 10.77
C LEU A 180 2.24 2.27 10.48
N LEU A 181 2.85 2.36 9.29
CA LEU A 181 3.98 1.53 8.89
C LEU A 181 5.26 1.82 9.70
N GLY A 182 5.38 3.02 10.26
CA GLY A 182 6.58 3.43 10.99
C GLY A 182 7.72 3.88 10.07
N ASP A 183 8.76 4.46 10.68
CA ASP A 183 9.94 5.02 10.01
C ASP A 183 10.68 4.01 9.11
N GLY A 184 10.78 2.75 9.56
CA GLY A 184 11.48 1.70 8.82
C GLY A 184 10.84 1.34 7.47
N LEU A 185 9.51 1.31 7.41
CA LEU A 185 8.76 0.83 6.23
C LEU A 185 8.19 1.97 5.37
N GLN A 186 8.40 3.24 5.75
CA GLN A 186 8.03 4.39 4.92
C GLN A 186 8.69 4.39 3.54
N PRO A 187 10.01 4.13 3.40
CA PRO A 187 10.66 4.11 2.10
C PRO A 187 10.11 3.01 1.17
N SER A 188 9.74 1.84 1.71
CA SER A 188 9.16 0.76 0.91
C SER A 188 7.76 1.11 0.41
N LEU A 189 6.95 1.78 1.22
CA LEU A 189 5.66 2.29 0.76
C LEU A 189 5.81 3.30 -0.38
N ILE A 190 6.79 4.19 -0.29
CA ILE A 190 7.02 5.21 -1.33
C ILE A 190 7.56 4.56 -2.60
N ALA A 191 8.44 3.56 -2.49
CA ALA A 191 8.84 2.75 -3.64
C ALA A 191 7.63 2.05 -4.29
N PHE A 192 6.72 1.50 -3.48
CA PHE A 192 5.48 0.90 -3.97
C PHE A 192 4.58 1.92 -4.70
N LEU A 193 4.43 3.13 -4.15
CA LEU A 193 3.68 4.22 -4.79
C LEU A 193 4.28 4.65 -6.13
N ILE A 194 5.61 4.65 -6.27
CA ILE A 194 6.30 4.94 -7.54
C ILE A 194 5.99 3.85 -8.59
N ILE A 195 6.00 2.56 -8.20
CA ILE A 195 5.62 1.46 -9.10
C ILE A 195 4.16 1.60 -9.53
N LEU A 196 3.29 1.89 -8.57
CA LEU A 196 1.86 2.04 -8.81
C LEU A 196 1.58 3.21 -9.76
N TYR A 197 2.23 4.35 -9.53
CA TYR A 197 2.19 5.51 -10.43
C TYR A 197 2.71 5.17 -11.83
N GLY A 198 3.87 4.50 -11.94
CA GLY A 198 4.41 4.05 -13.22
C GLY A 198 3.44 3.12 -13.97
N SER A 199 2.81 2.18 -13.26
CA SER A 199 1.82 1.27 -13.82
C SER A 199 0.61 2.03 -14.38
N ILE A 200 0.11 3.02 -13.63
CA ILE A 200 -1.04 3.85 -14.04
C ILE A 200 -0.73 4.69 -15.29
N HIS A 201 0.51 5.15 -15.46
CA HIS A 201 0.85 6.05 -16.56
C HIS A 201 1.40 5.36 -17.80
N LEU A 202 2.03 4.19 -17.64
CA LEU A 202 2.76 3.52 -18.71
C LEU A 202 2.06 2.26 -19.23
N CYS A 203 1.15 1.65 -18.45
CA CYS A 203 0.48 0.43 -18.86
C CYS A 203 -0.80 0.70 -19.65
N ASN A 204 -1.08 -0.20 -20.60
CA ASN A 204 -2.34 -0.22 -21.33
C ASN A 204 -3.52 -0.69 -20.45
N GLU A 205 -4.73 -0.24 -20.78
CA GLU A 205 -5.96 -0.53 -20.02
C GLU A 205 -6.25 -2.04 -19.85
N VAL A 206 -5.81 -2.86 -20.81
CA VAL A 206 -6.02 -4.32 -20.80
C VAL A 206 -5.02 -5.02 -19.87
N VAL A 207 -3.79 -4.50 -19.79
CA VAL A 207 -2.69 -5.10 -19.01
C VAL A 207 -2.73 -4.63 -17.55
N LEU A 208 -3.25 -3.43 -17.32
CA LEU A 208 -3.24 -2.78 -16.01
C LEU A 208 -3.97 -3.60 -14.92
N PRO A 209 -5.23 -4.07 -15.06
CA PRO A 209 -5.90 -4.79 -13.97
C PRO A 209 -5.21 -6.11 -13.57
N PRO A 210 -4.76 -6.98 -14.50
CA PRO A 210 -3.94 -8.14 -14.17
C PRO A 210 -2.64 -7.77 -13.45
N LEU A 211 -1.91 -6.75 -13.92
CA LEU A 211 -0.69 -6.30 -13.27
C LEU A 211 -0.96 -5.81 -11.83
N LEU A 212 -1.96 -4.95 -11.66
CA LEU A 212 -2.36 -4.42 -10.36
C LEU A 212 -2.78 -5.54 -9.39
N SER A 213 -3.44 -6.59 -9.88
CA SER A 213 -3.79 -7.75 -9.05
C SER A 213 -2.57 -8.48 -8.50
N LEU A 214 -1.44 -8.48 -9.23
CA LEU A 214 -0.17 -9.03 -8.77
C LEU A 214 0.56 -8.08 -7.82
N LEU A 215 0.37 -6.77 -7.99
CA LEU A 215 0.95 -5.76 -7.09
C LEU A 215 0.36 -5.80 -5.68
N ILE A 216 -0.86 -6.32 -5.49
CA ILE A 216 -1.47 -6.46 -4.15
C ILE A 216 -0.64 -7.41 -3.25
N PRO A 217 -0.46 -8.70 -3.58
CA PRO A 217 0.34 -9.60 -2.76
C PRO A 217 1.82 -9.21 -2.77
N LEU A 218 2.35 -8.65 -3.86
CA LEU A 218 3.72 -8.10 -3.87
C LEU A 218 3.87 -6.98 -2.84
N GLY A 219 2.97 -6.01 -2.85
CA GLY A 219 3.04 -4.87 -1.94
C GLY A 219 2.98 -5.31 -0.48
N PHE A 220 2.24 -6.39 -0.16
CA PHE A 220 2.25 -7.01 1.17
C PHE A 220 3.66 -7.44 1.60
N TYR A 221 4.41 -8.13 0.74
CA TYR A 221 5.79 -8.52 1.06
C TYR A 221 6.76 -7.33 1.05
N LEU A 222 6.61 -6.40 0.09
CA LEU A 222 7.45 -5.21 -0.01
C LEU A 222 7.31 -4.28 1.21
N THR A 223 6.13 -4.24 1.84
CA THR A 223 5.90 -3.51 3.10
C THR A 223 6.32 -4.29 4.34
N GLY A 224 7.06 -5.40 4.18
CA GLY A 224 7.69 -6.14 5.26
C GLY A 224 6.79 -7.12 6.01
N HIS A 225 5.71 -7.57 5.36
CA HIS A 225 4.79 -8.54 5.92
C HIS A 225 5.10 -9.96 5.43
N SER A 226 4.79 -10.92 6.28
CA SER A 226 4.89 -12.35 6.00
C SER A 226 3.58 -13.02 6.43
N PRO A 227 3.11 -14.06 5.72
CA PRO A 227 1.88 -14.76 6.06
C PRO A 227 2.08 -15.72 7.24
N THR A 228 2.58 -15.20 8.36
CA THR A 228 2.85 -15.91 9.62
C THR A 228 2.17 -15.18 10.77
N LEU A 229 1.58 -15.90 11.73
CA LEU A 229 0.81 -15.25 12.81
C LEU A 229 1.69 -14.49 13.80
N SER A 230 2.93 -14.93 14.01
CA SER A 230 3.88 -14.26 14.90
C SER A 230 4.41 -12.94 14.34
N THR A 231 4.30 -12.71 13.03
CA THR A 231 4.79 -11.50 12.38
C THR A 231 3.74 -10.39 12.29
N ILE A 232 2.54 -10.57 12.88
CA ILE A 232 1.49 -9.55 12.93
C ILE A 232 2.02 -8.30 13.67
N PRO A 233 1.91 -7.09 13.09
CA PRO A 233 2.35 -5.85 13.72
C PRO A 233 1.35 -5.38 14.79
N TRP A 234 1.27 -6.09 15.91
CA TRP A 234 0.34 -5.77 17.01
C TRP A 234 0.51 -4.34 17.55
N GLN A 235 1.71 -3.76 17.43
CA GLN A 235 1.98 -2.38 17.86
C GLN A 235 1.16 -1.34 17.08
N ALA A 236 0.73 -1.66 15.85
CA ALA A 236 -0.12 -0.79 15.04
C ALA A 236 -1.46 -0.45 15.72
N ALA A 237 -1.97 -1.36 16.57
CA ALA A 237 -3.20 -1.13 17.33
C ALA A 237 -3.12 0.00 18.36
N PHE A 238 -1.91 0.47 18.70
CA PHE A 238 -1.69 1.49 19.71
C PHE A 238 -1.24 2.84 19.13
N VAL A 239 -1.12 2.95 17.79
CA VAL A 239 -0.72 4.19 17.13
C VAL A 239 -1.85 5.22 17.25
N GLY A 240 -1.69 6.15 18.18
CA GLY A 240 -2.70 7.18 18.50
C GLY A 240 -3.74 6.74 19.53
N LEU A 241 -3.50 5.66 20.27
CA LEU A 241 -4.47 5.12 21.23
C LEU A 241 -3.80 4.76 22.57
N PRO A 242 -4.44 5.06 23.73
CA PRO A 242 -3.85 4.87 25.07
C PRO A 242 -3.83 3.42 25.58
N GLY A 243 -4.36 2.46 24.81
CA GLY A 243 -4.53 1.08 25.25
C GLY A 243 -5.84 0.84 26.01
N ASN A 244 -6.02 -0.41 26.48
CA ASN A 244 -7.18 -0.89 27.25
C ASN A 244 -8.56 -0.58 26.61
N PHE A 245 -8.79 -1.14 25.42
CA PHE A 245 -9.99 -0.86 24.63
C PHE A 245 -11.17 -1.77 24.98
N PRO A 246 -12.35 -1.22 25.37
CA PRO A 246 -13.56 -2.02 25.52
C PRO A 246 -14.06 -2.51 24.15
N VAL A 247 -13.91 -1.69 23.11
CA VAL A 247 -14.24 -2.02 21.72
C VAL A 247 -12.95 -2.21 20.93
N ARG A 248 -12.73 -3.41 20.41
CA ARG A 248 -11.49 -3.78 19.70
C ARG A 248 -11.54 -3.54 18.18
N ALA A 249 -12.62 -2.96 17.67
CA ALA A 249 -12.82 -2.72 16.24
C ALA A 249 -11.78 -1.75 15.67
N LEU A 250 -11.56 -0.59 16.31
CA LEU A 250 -10.58 0.39 15.84
C LEU A 250 -9.14 -0.15 15.88
N PRO A 251 -8.64 -0.73 16.99
CA PRO A 251 -7.34 -1.40 17.02
C PRO A 251 -7.17 -2.46 15.91
N ALA A 252 -8.20 -3.30 15.70
CA ALA A 252 -8.18 -4.30 14.64
C ALA A 252 -8.10 -3.66 13.25
N LEU A 253 -8.83 -2.57 13.00
CA LEU A 253 -8.76 -1.83 11.74
C LEU A 253 -7.37 -1.22 11.51
N LEU A 254 -6.69 -0.70 12.54
CA LEU A 254 -5.33 -0.17 12.40
C LEU A 254 -4.33 -1.27 12.02
N ILE A 255 -4.40 -2.43 12.68
CA ILE A 255 -3.57 -3.60 12.33
C ILE A 255 -3.86 -4.06 10.90
N LEU A 256 -5.14 -4.24 10.55
CA LEU A 256 -5.52 -4.68 9.21
C LEU A 256 -5.10 -3.68 8.14
N SER A 257 -5.21 -2.37 8.40
CA SER A 257 -4.78 -1.32 7.47
C SER A 257 -3.27 -1.34 7.28
N HIS A 258 -2.49 -1.60 8.34
CA HIS A 258 -1.04 -1.76 8.26
C HIS A 258 -0.64 -2.99 7.43
N ILE A 259 -1.34 -4.11 7.56
CA ILE A 259 -1.04 -5.34 6.79
C ILE A 259 -1.54 -5.23 5.34
N SER A 260 -2.62 -4.48 5.11
CA SER A 260 -3.34 -4.42 3.84
C SER A 260 -3.05 -3.14 3.05
N VAL A 261 -1.91 -2.48 3.27
CA VAL A 261 -1.55 -1.20 2.63
C VAL A 261 -1.63 -1.28 1.11
N SER A 262 -1.11 -2.35 0.51
CA SER A 262 -1.18 -2.57 -0.93
C SER A 262 -2.61 -2.79 -1.43
N ALA A 263 -3.41 -3.57 -0.71
CA ALA A 263 -4.84 -3.78 -0.97
C ALA A 263 -5.70 -2.52 -0.79
N ILE A 264 -5.20 -1.52 -0.06
CA ILE A 264 -5.80 -0.18 0.00
C ILE A 264 -5.44 0.63 -1.23
N LEU A 265 -4.13 0.77 -1.49
CA LEU A 265 -3.62 1.72 -2.48
C LEU A 265 -3.91 1.30 -3.91
N VAL A 266 -3.85 0.00 -4.23
CA VAL A 266 -4.06 -0.49 -5.59
C VAL A 266 -5.45 -0.14 -6.15
N PRO A 267 -6.58 -0.53 -5.52
CA PRO A 267 -7.90 -0.15 -6.02
C PRO A 267 -8.11 1.37 -6.01
N LEU A 268 -7.60 2.07 -4.98
CA LEU A 268 -7.68 3.53 -4.91
C LEU A 268 -6.91 4.24 -6.02
N SER A 269 -5.91 3.61 -6.63
CA SER A 269 -5.10 4.27 -7.64
C SER A 269 -5.58 3.97 -9.06
N LEU A 270 -6.38 2.92 -9.27
CA LEU A 270 -6.93 2.57 -10.59
C LEU A 270 -7.68 3.74 -11.27
N PRO A 271 -8.55 4.53 -10.60
CA PRO A 271 -9.27 5.64 -11.24
C PRO A 271 -8.39 6.79 -11.72
N LEU A 272 -7.11 6.83 -11.32
CA LEU A 272 -6.15 7.80 -11.84
C LEU A 272 -5.71 7.48 -13.26
N HIS A 273 -5.91 6.24 -13.74
CA HIS A 273 -5.57 5.85 -15.10
C HIS A 273 -6.46 6.58 -16.13
N VAL A 274 -5.87 6.93 -17.27
CA VAL A 274 -6.54 7.77 -18.28
C VAL A 274 -7.76 7.09 -18.89
N PHE A 275 -7.74 5.77 -19.00
CA PHE A 275 -8.82 4.95 -19.53
C PHE A 275 -9.53 4.14 -18.44
N ALA A 276 -9.42 4.55 -17.18
CA ALA A 276 -10.05 3.85 -16.08
C ALA A 276 -11.57 3.81 -16.26
N SER A 277 -12.14 2.61 -16.13
CA SER A 277 -13.57 2.35 -16.25
C SER A 277 -14.06 1.44 -15.12
N ARG A 278 -15.37 1.36 -14.93
CA ARG A 278 -15.96 0.40 -13.96
C ARG A 278 -15.62 -1.05 -14.31
N GLU A 279 -15.52 -1.34 -15.60
CA GLU A 279 -15.12 -2.65 -16.11
C GLU A 279 -13.68 -2.97 -15.72
N SER A 280 -12.78 -1.98 -15.76
CA SER A 280 -11.40 -2.17 -15.29
C SER A 280 -11.33 -2.50 -13.79
N LEU A 281 -12.22 -1.92 -12.97
CA LEU A 281 -12.30 -2.23 -11.54
C LEU A 281 -12.87 -3.63 -11.29
N PHE A 282 -13.89 -4.04 -12.04
CA PHE A 282 -14.40 -5.41 -11.97
C PHE A 282 -13.39 -6.44 -12.48
N SER A 283 -12.62 -6.10 -13.53
CA SER A 283 -11.51 -6.91 -14.01
C SER A 283 -10.44 -7.07 -12.94
N LEU A 284 -10.06 -5.99 -12.25
CA LEU A 284 -9.12 -6.04 -11.13
C LEU A 284 -9.62 -6.95 -10.01
N VAL A 285 -10.91 -6.86 -9.65
CA VAL A 285 -11.53 -7.75 -8.65
C VAL A 285 -11.48 -9.21 -9.10
N GLY A 286 -11.82 -9.49 -10.36
CA GLY A 286 -11.77 -10.82 -10.95
C GLY A 286 -10.35 -11.40 -10.94
N CYS A 287 -9.35 -10.62 -11.36
CA CYS A 287 -7.95 -11.03 -11.33
C CYS A 287 -7.44 -11.26 -9.91
N SER A 288 -7.82 -10.41 -8.95
CA SER A 288 -7.39 -10.52 -7.55
C SER A 288 -8.04 -11.69 -6.81
N ALA A 289 -9.18 -12.20 -7.29
CA ALA A 289 -9.79 -13.41 -6.74
C ALA A 289 -8.97 -14.67 -7.06
N ILE A 290 -8.19 -14.67 -8.15
CA ILE A 290 -7.44 -15.85 -8.61
C ILE A 290 -6.42 -16.30 -7.54
N PRO A 291 -5.48 -15.47 -7.03
CA PRO A 291 -4.56 -15.87 -5.97
C PRO A 291 -5.25 -16.41 -4.71
N ALA A 292 -6.34 -15.77 -4.28
CA ALA A 292 -7.11 -16.20 -3.11
C ALA A 292 -7.72 -17.60 -3.30
N LEU A 293 -8.30 -17.86 -4.48
CA LEU A 293 -8.83 -19.18 -4.85
C LEU A 293 -7.73 -20.25 -4.87
N PHE A 294 -6.59 -19.96 -5.48
CA PHE A 294 -5.46 -20.90 -5.51
C PHE A 294 -4.86 -21.15 -4.13
N SER A 295 -4.83 -20.14 -3.25
CA SER A 295 -4.40 -20.30 -1.86
C SER A 295 -5.34 -21.22 -1.07
N CYS A 296 -6.66 -21.06 -1.27
CA CYS A 296 -7.68 -21.97 -0.72
C CYS A 296 -7.53 -23.41 -1.23
N LEU A 297 -7.36 -23.57 -2.55
CA LEU A 297 -7.12 -24.88 -3.17
C LEU A 297 -5.83 -25.53 -2.64
N ALA A 298 -4.74 -24.77 -2.49
CA ALA A 298 -3.50 -25.29 -1.93
C ALA A 298 -3.70 -25.78 -0.48
N ALA A 299 -4.37 -25.00 0.36
CA ALA A 299 -4.65 -25.39 1.75
C ALA A 299 -5.54 -26.64 1.86
N THR A 300 -6.53 -26.78 0.96
CA THR A 300 -7.43 -27.96 0.94
C THR A 300 -6.76 -29.22 0.42
N VAL A 301 -5.99 -29.12 -0.67
CA VAL A 301 -5.24 -30.26 -1.24
C VAL A 301 -4.17 -30.73 -0.27
N LEU A 302 -3.46 -29.80 0.36
CA LEU A 302 -2.34 -30.08 1.27
C LEU A 302 -2.79 -30.21 2.73
N ARG A 303 -4.08 -30.45 2.99
CA ARG A 303 -4.64 -30.55 4.35
C ARG A 303 -4.03 -31.64 5.22
N ARG A 304 -3.43 -32.67 4.61
CA ARG A 304 -2.72 -33.78 5.31
C ARG A 304 -1.20 -33.59 5.33
N HIS A 305 -0.68 -32.54 4.71
CA HIS A 305 0.74 -32.24 4.69
C HIS A 305 1.19 -31.70 6.05
N LEU A 306 2.38 -32.09 6.51
CA LEU A 306 2.94 -31.69 7.81
C LEU A 306 2.99 -30.16 7.99
N MET A 307 3.19 -29.44 6.88
CA MET A 307 3.30 -27.97 6.88
C MET A 307 1.96 -27.23 6.71
N VAL A 308 0.79 -27.90 6.78
CA VAL A 308 -0.52 -27.24 6.60
C VAL A 308 -0.73 -26.10 7.58
N TRP A 309 -0.49 -26.31 8.87
CA TRP A 309 -0.74 -25.32 9.91
C TRP A 309 0.33 -24.24 9.99
N LYS A 310 1.54 -24.53 9.48
CA LYS A 310 2.67 -23.60 9.52
C LYS A 310 2.73 -22.68 8.30
N ILE A 311 2.40 -23.20 7.11
CA ILE A 311 2.60 -22.49 5.85
C ILE A 311 1.27 -22.26 5.12
N PHE A 312 0.51 -23.33 4.86
CA PHE A 312 -0.64 -23.23 3.95
C PHE A 312 -1.86 -22.54 4.55
N ALA A 313 -2.23 -22.88 5.80
CA ALA A 313 -3.37 -22.28 6.48
C ALA A 313 -3.13 -20.79 6.80
N PRO A 314 -1.98 -20.37 7.34
CA PRO A 314 -1.67 -18.94 7.48
C PRO A 314 -1.74 -18.19 6.15
N ARG A 315 -1.13 -18.72 5.08
CA ARG A 315 -1.20 -18.09 3.75
C ARG A 315 -2.64 -17.96 3.24
N PHE A 316 -3.48 -18.98 3.43
CA PHE A 316 -4.89 -18.89 3.09
C PHE A 316 -5.62 -17.80 3.89
N ILE A 317 -5.37 -17.71 5.21
CA ILE A 317 -5.97 -16.68 6.07
C ILE A 317 -5.57 -15.29 5.60
N TYR A 318 -4.28 -15.05 5.35
CA TYR A 318 -3.79 -13.74 4.91
C TYR A 318 -4.35 -13.35 3.54
N GLU A 319 -4.31 -14.24 2.55
CA GLU A 319 -4.89 -13.98 1.21
C GLU A 319 -6.41 -13.73 1.30
N GLY A 320 -7.12 -14.49 2.13
CA GLY A 320 -8.56 -14.30 2.35
C GLY A 320 -8.89 -12.97 3.01
N VAL A 321 -8.18 -12.62 4.10
CA VAL A 321 -8.35 -11.33 4.79
C VAL A 321 -7.99 -10.16 3.88
N LEU A 322 -6.87 -10.26 3.15
CA LEU A 322 -6.42 -9.24 2.21
C LEU A 322 -7.44 -9.03 1.09
N PHE A 323 -8.00 -10.11 0.54
CA PHE A 323 -9.03 -10.05 -0.49
C PHE A 323 -10.34 -9.43 0.03
N ILE A 324 -10.80 -9.82 1.22
CA ILE A 324 -12.00 -9.22 1.84
C ILE A 324 -11.80 -7.72 2.07
N TYR A 325 -10.65 -7.33 2.63
CA TYR A 325 -10.32 -5.93 2.87
C TYR A 325 -10.23 -5.14 1.55
N PHE A 326 -9.58 -5.72 0.53
CA PHE A 326 -9.54 -5.18 -0.83
C PHE A 326 -10.95 -4.98 -1.41
N LEU A 327 -11.88 -5.93 -1.23
CA LEU A 327 -13.26 -5.79 -1.70
C LEU A 327 -13.97 -4.60 -1.05
N CYS A 328 -13.79 -4.39 0.27
CA CYS A 328 -14.32 -3.21 0.96
C CYS A 328 -13.78 -1.92 0.35
N VAL A 329 -12.46 -1.85 0.10
CA VAL A 329 -11.82 -0.67 -0.49
C VAL A 329 -12.22 -0.47 -1.96
N ALA A 330 -12.38 -1.54 -2.74
CA ALA A 330 -12.84 -1.45 -4.13
C ALA A 330 -14.27 -0.88 -4.23
N ASN A 331 -15.16 -1.29 -3.31
CA ASN A 331 -16.50 -0.71 -3.23
C ASN A 331 -16.47 0.76 -2.81
N LEU A 332 -15.61 1.12 -1.84
CA LEU A 332 -15.40 2.51 -1.44
C LEU A 332 -14.85 3.35 -2.60
N THR A 333 -13.89 2.79 -3.36
CA THR A 333 -13.30 3.40 -4.56
C THR A 333 -14.39 3.67 -5.59
N LEU A 334 -15.27 2.71 -5.86
CA LEU A 334 -16.40 2.88 -6.78
C LEU A 334 -17.34 4.01 -6.31
N PHE A 335 -17.67 4.05 -5.02
CA PHE A 335 -18.53 5.07 -4.43
C PHE A 335 -17.92 6.47 -4.58
N ILE A 336 -16.65 6.64 -4.19
CA ILE A 336 -15.92 7.91 -4.28
C ILE A 336 -15.76 8.34 -5.74
N SER A 337 -15.42 7.41 -6.63
CA SER A 337 -15.20 7.71 -8.05
C SER A 337 -16.49 8.14 -8.74
N ARG A 338 -17.64 7.55 -8.37
CA ARG A 338 -18.95 8.03 -8.82
C ARG A 338 -19.25 9.43 -8.31
N ARG A 339 -18.96 9.69 -7.03
CA ARG A 339 -19.17 11.00 -6.41
C ARG A 339 -18.34 12.09 -7.09
N LEU A 340 -17.07 11.80 -7.38
CA LEU A 340 -16.12 12.72 -8.00
C LEU A 340 -16.12 12.68 -9.54
N ARG A 341 -16.98 11.85 -10.16
CA ARG A 341 -17.08 11.70 -11.63
C ARG A 341 -15.72 11.38 -12.29
N VAL A 342 -15.04 10.36 -11.76
CA VAL A 342 -13.77 9.84 -12.28
C VAL A 342 -13.92 8.46 -12.95
N LEU A 343 -14.98 7.69 -12.62
CA LEU A 343 -15.34 6.37 -13.20
C LEU A 343 -16.81 6.26 -13.66
#